data_AF-A0A6S7GML3-F1
#
_entry.id   AF-A0A6S7GML3-F1
#
_cell.length_a   1.000
_cell.length_b   1.000
_cell.length_c   1.000
_cell.angle_alpha   90.00
_cell.angle_beta   90.00
_cell.angle_gamma   90.00
#
_symmetry.space_group_name_H-M   'P 1'
#
loop_
_entity.id
_entity.type
_entity.pdbx_description
1 polymer ?
#
loop_
_entity_poly.entity_id
_entity_poly.type
_entity_poly.pdbx_seq_one_letter_code
_entity_poly.pdbx_strand_id
1 'polypeptide(L)'
;MAELVRQDMFEAVLLRGLDSSKNDLIKSGLDFWSTKDAIDELKRLIPLVAKKFLGKYGEGQKFTVVKAFPMLSRIVQRWYKTFMRRMIAKCGERNPWRVTFSEYLSIDLFNIMQQIIARSSYGVICMSTKKRITIVFSNDARVRNVFCELMDCKILKKDFLKRLAKGKGKVEAVINTEKQFGTTYLLEKEEITFDFY
;
A
#
# COMPACT_ATOMS: atom_id res chain seq x y z
N MET A 1 -14.47 -2.80 -26.78
CA MET A 1 -14.22 -4.15 -27.35
C MET A 1 -12.92 -4.78 -26.85
N ALA A 2 -11.77 -4.11 -26.90
CA ALA A 2 -10.46 -4.68 -26.49
C ALA A 2 -10.31 -5.08 -25.00
N GLU A 3 -11.26 -4.71 -24.15
CA GLU A 3 -11.22 -4.94 -22.69
C GLU A 3 -12.02 -6.19 -22.29
N LEU A 4 -13.18 -6.39 -22.90
CA LEU A 4 -13.93 -7.67 -22.86
C LEU A 4 -13.05 -8.83 -23.36
N VAL A 5 -12.35 -8.62 -24.48
CA VAL A 5 -11.43 -9.62 -25.04
C VAL A 5 -10.29 -9.97 -24.07
N ARG A 6 -9.81 -9.02 -23.25
CA ARG A 6 -8.76 -9.28 -22.25
C ARG A 6 -9.29 -10.03 -21.03
N GLN A 7 -10.52 -9.73 -20.60
CA GLN A 7 -11.17 -10.47 -19.52
C GLN A 7 -11.45 -11.91 -19.92
N ASP A 8 -12.03 -12.11 -21.09
CA ASP A 8 -12.35 -13.44 -21.62
C ASP A 8 -11.09 -14.30 -21.80
N MET A 9 -9.99 -13.68 -22.26
CA MET A 9 -8.70 -14.36 -22.41
C MET A 9 -8.08 -14.74 -21.06
N PHE A 10 -8.18 -13.89 -20.04
CA PHE A 10 -7.68 -14.16 -18.69
C PHE A 10 -8.46 -15.30 -18.01
N GLU A 11 -9.79 -15.26 -18.06
CA GLU A 11 -10.65 -16.31 -17.53
C GLU A 11 -10.37 -17.66 -18.23
N ALA A 12 -10.21 -17.66 -19.56
CA ALA A 12 -9.91 -18.85 -20.33
C ALA A 12 -8.54 -19.47 -20.00
N VAL A 13 -7.52 -18.67 -19.67
CA VAL A 13 -6.21 -19.19 -19.24
C VAL A 13 -6.29 -19.84 -17.86
N LEU A 14 -6.96 -19.19 -16.90
CA LEU A 14 -7.09 -19.72 -15.55
C LEU A 14 -7.96 -20.99 -15.49
N LEU A 15 -9.06 -21.04 -16.23
CA LEU A 15 -9.91 -22.23 -16.30
C LEU A 15 -9.14 -23.44 -16.87
N ARG A 16 -8.33 -23.22 -17.92
CA ARG A 16 -7.47 -24.27 -18.49
C ARG A 16 -6.40 -24.73 -17.49
N GLY A 17 -5.79 -23.80 -16.75
CA GLY A 17 -4.83 -24.13 -15.70
C GLY A 17 -5.45 -25.01 -14.61
N LEU A 18 -6.64 -24.64 -14.11
CA LEU A 18 -7.34 -25.41 -13.09
C LEU A 18 -7.75 -26.82 -13.58
N ASP A 19 -8.19 -26.96 -14.84
CA ASP A 19 -8.50 -28.29 -15.38
C ASP A 19 -7.25 -29.17 -15.52
N SER A 20 -6.10 -28.59 -15.88
CA SER A 20 -4.83 -29.31 -15.86
C SER A 20 -4.46 -29.75 -14.44
N SER A 21 -4.50 -28.81 -13.48
CA SER A 21 -4.17 -29.10 -12.07
C SER A 21 -5.11 -30.13 -11.46
N LYS A 22 -6.42 -30.10 -11.77
CA LYS A 22 -7.38 -31.13 -11.33
C LYS A 22 -6.94 -32.52 -11.80
N ASN A 23 -6.57 -32.65 -13.07
CA ASN A 23 -6.15 -33.92 -13.64
C ASN A 23 -4.84 -34.42 -13.02
N ASP A 24 -3.91 -33.52 -12.72
CA ASP A 24 -2.63 -33.87 -12.07
C ASP A 24 -2.83 -34.27 -10.60
N LEU A 25 -3.72 -33.58 -9.88
CA LEU A 25 -4.07 -33.91 -8.49
C LEU A 25 -4.75 -35.28 -8.39
N ILE A 26 -5.70 -35.57 -9.28
CA ILE A 26 -6.34 -36.90 -9.35
C ILE A 26 -5.30 -37.99 -9.67
N LYS A 27 -4.38 -37.73 -10.62
CA LYS A 27 -3.29 -38.66 -10.94
C LYS A 27 -2.32 -38.89 -9.77
N SER A 28 -2.14 -37.89 -8.91
CA SER A 28 -1.32 -38.01 -7.70
C SER A 28 -1.98 -38.80 -6.56
N GLY A 29 -3.21 -39.31 -6.76
CA GLY A 29 -3.91 -40.17 -5.81
C GLY A 29 -4.78 -39.44 -4.80
N LEU A 30 -5.05 -38.14 -5.00
CA LEU A 30 -6.03 -37.40 -4.20
C LEU A 30 -7.47 -37.82 -4.52
N ASP A 31 -8.33 -37.74 -3.50
CA ASP A 31 -9.75 -38.08 -3.63
C ASP A 31 -10.42 -37.26 -4.74
N PHE A 32 -11.08 -37.96 -5.66
CA PHE A 32 -11.69 -37.38 -6.84
C PHE A 32 -12.77 -36.36 -6.48
N TRP A 33 -13.63 -36.69 -5.52
CA TRP A 33 -14.78 -35.85 -5.16
C TRP A 33 -14.34 -34.58 -4.45
N SER A 34 -13.46 -34.70 -3.45
CA SER A 34 -12.90 -33.56 -2.72
C SER A 34 -12.09 -32.63 -3.64
N THR A 35 -11.31 -33.20 -4.57
CA THR A 35 -10.53 -32.41 -5.54
C THR A 35 -11.44 -31.71 -6.54
N LYS A 36 -12.49 -32.39 -7.01
CA LYS A 36 -13.47 -31.83 -7.92
C LYS A 36 -14.24 -30.69 -7.28
N ASP A 37 -14.74 -30.87 -6.05
CA ASP A 37 -15.50 -29.85 -5.34
C ASP A 37 -14.65 -28.59 -5.07
N ALA A 38 -13.40 -28.77 -4.64
CA ALA A 38 -12.48 -27.65 -4.42
C ALA A 38 -12.14 -26.91 -5.73
N ILE A 39 -11.89 -27.64 -6.82
CA ILE A 39 -11.63 -27.03 -8.13
C ILE A 39 -12.88 -26.31 -8.66
N ASP A 40 -14.07 -26.89 -8.50
CA ASP A 40 -15.33 -26.29 -8.94
C ASP A 40 -15.66 -25.03 -8.13
N GLU A 41 -15.32 -24.99 -6.84
CA GLU A 41 -15.39 -23.77 -6.03
C GLU A 41 -14.42 -22.69 -6.54
N LEU A 42 -13.17 -23.04 -6.83
CA LEU A 42 -12.19 -22.12 -7.41
C LEU A 42 -12.64 -21.59 -8.77
N LYS A 43 -13.26 -22.42 -9.61
CA LYS A 43 -13.83 -22.01 -10.90
C LYS A 43 -14.96 -20.99 -10.73
N ARG A 44 -15.80 -21.11 -9.71
CA ARG A 44 -16.85 -20.13 -9.39
C ARG A 44 -16.28 -18.78 -8.95
N LEU A 45 -15.09 -18.77 -8.37
CA LEU A 45 -14.40 -17.54 -7.93
C LEU A 45 -13.70 -16.81 -9.08
N ILE A 46 -13.31 -17.48 -10.16
CA ILE A 46 -12.58 -16.87 -11.29
C ILE A 46 -13.33 -15.68 -11.91
N PRO A 47 -14.62 -15.75 -12.27
CA PRO A 47 -15.34 -14.61 -12.83
C PRO A 47 -15.44 -13.44 -11.84
N LEU A 48 -15.54 -13.73 -10.55
CA LEU A 48 -15.58 -12.70 -9.50
C LEU A 48 -14.22 -11.98 -9.37
N VAL A 49 -13.13 -12.74 -9.45
CA VAL A 49 -11.75 -12.24 -9.43
C VAL A 49 -11.45 -11.48 -10.73
N ALA A 50 -11.77 -12.02 -11.90
CA ALA A 50 -11.58 -11.37 -13.18
C ALA A 50 -12.37 -10.06 -13.27
N LYS A 51 -13.64 -10.05 -12.83
CA LYS A 51 -14.44 -8.82 -12.72
C LYS A 51 -13.87 -7.82 -11.71
N LYS A 52 -13.22 -8.29 -10.65
CA LYS A 52 -12.58 -7.45 -9.62
C LYS A 52 -11.25 -6.83 -10.06
N PHE A 53 -10.45 -7.57 -10.83
CA PHE A 53 -9.10 -7.16 -11.27
C PHE A 53 -9.09 -6.51 -12.67
N LEU A 54 -10.01 -6.90 -13.56
CA LEU A 54 -10.07 -6.44 -14.96
C LEU A 54 -11.34 -5.64 -15.27
N GLY A 55 -12.43 -5.82 -14.50
CA GLY A 55 -13.61 -4.98 -14.62
C GLY A 55 -13.33 -3.58 -14.08
N LYS A 56 -13.63 -2.56 -14.90
CA LYS A 56 -13.52 -1.10 -14.64
C LYS A 56 -12.67 -0.73 -13.43
N TYR A 57 -11.56 -0.06 -13.70
CA TYR A 57 -10.67 0.69 -12.80
C TYR A 57 -11.34 1.65 -11.76
N GLY A 58 -12.66 1.62 -11.53
CA GLY A 58 -13.40 2.58 -10.72
C GLY A 58 -14.15 2.04 -9.49
N GLU A 59 -14.50 0.76 -9.36
CA GLU A 59 -15.44 0.33 -8.30
C GLU A 59 -15.00 -0.90 -7.47
N GLY A 60 -14.27 -1.86 -8.05
CA GLY A 60 -13.82 -3.07 -7.35
C GLY A 60 -12.69 -2.84 -6.33
N GLN A 61 -11.86 -1.81 -6.53
CA GLN A 61 -10.82 -1.43 -5.57
C GLN A 61 -11.40 -0.85 -4.28
N LYS A 62 -12.60 -0.24 -4.30
CA LYS A 62 -13.24 0.24 -3.06
C LYS A 62 -13.40 -0.90 -2.06
N PHE A 63 -13.76 -2.12 -2.48
CA PHE A 63 -14.04 -3.22 -1.55
C PHE A 63 -12.80 -3.92 -0.96
N THR A 64 -11.70 -4.03 -1.72
CA THR A 64 -10.41 -4.54 -1.16
C THR A 64 -9.75 -3.51 -0.27
N VAL A 65 -9.80 -2.23 -0.69
CA VAL A 65 -9.38 -1.10 0.12
C VAL A 65 -10.21 -1.06 1.41
N VAL A 66 -11.54 -1.24 1.37
CA VAL A 66 -12.45 -1.26 2.54
C VAL A 66 -12.17 -2.41 3.52
N LYS A 67 -11.76 -3.62 3.08
CA LYS A 67 -11.41 -4.72 3.99
C LYS A 67 -9.99 -4.62 4.57
N ALA A 68 -9.02 -4.13 3.80
CA ALA A 68 -7.67 -3.84 4.29
C ALA A 68 -7.60 -2.54 5.12
N PHE A 69 -8.59 -1.65 4.95
CA PHE A 69 -8.65 -0.33 5.56
C PHE A 69 -8.49 -0.33 7.08
N PRO A 70 -9.17 -1.20 7.86
CA PRO A 70 -9.05 -1.16 9.31
C PRO A 70 -7.65 -1.55 9.81
N MET A 71 -6.99 -2.51 9.15
CA MET A 71 -5.62 -2.91 9.51
C MET A 71 -4.62 -1.83 9.08
N LEU A 72 -4.72 -1.37 7.83
CA LEU A 72 -3.84 -0.35 7.28
C LEU A 72 -3.99 0.98 8.04
N SER A 73 -5.22 1.40 8.35
CA SER A 73 -5.48 2.60 9.15
C SER A 73 -4.87 2.51 10.54
N ARG A 74 -4.96 1.35 11.23
CA ARG A 74 -4.31 1.14 12.54
C ARG A 74 -2.79 1.23 12.45
N ILE A 75 -2.21 0.61 11.43
CA ILE A 75 -0.76 0.65 11.17
C ILE A 75 -0.32 2.09 10.88
N VAL A 76 -1.04 2.80 9.99
CA VAL A 76 -0.73 4.18 9.60
C VAL A 76 -0.96 5.15 10.76
N GLN A 77 -1.97 4.92 11.61
CA GLN A 77 -2.14 5.67 12.86
C GLN A 77 -0.99 5.44 13.83
N ARG A 78 -0.48 4.21 13.92
CA ARG A 78 0.70 3.88 14.73
C ARG A 78 1.94 4.58 14.17
N TRP A 79 2.14 4.57 12.85
CA TRP A 79 3.18 5.33 12.17
C TRP A 79 3.08 6.80 12.52
N TYR A 80 1.91 7.41 12.31
CA TYR A 80 1.68 8.82 12.60
C TYR A 80 1.98 9.17 14.07
N LYS A 81 1.47 8.38 15.03
CA LYS A 81 1.77 8.58 16.46
C LYS A 81 3.26 8.43 16.74
N THR A 82 3.93 7.48 16.10
CA THR A 82 5.36 7.22 16.28
C THR A 82 6.21 8.34 15.69
N PHE A 83 5.87 8.85 14.50
CA PHE A 83 6.45 10.07 13.93
C PHE A 83 6.32 11.24 14.90
N MET A 84 5.09 11.52 15.34
CA MET A 84 4.81 12.63 16.26
C MET A 84 5.56 12.50 17.58
N ARG A 85 5.83 11.28 18.07
CA ARG A 85 6.64 11.01 19.27
C ARG A 85 8.14 11.17 19.03
N ARG A 86 8.67 10.68 17.92
CA ARG A 86 10.11 10.75 17.61
C ARG A 86 10.56 12.15 17.21
N MET A 87 9.67 12.96 16.62
CA MET A 87 9.90 14.39 16.40
C MET A 87 10.17 15.17 17.70
N ILE A 88 9.77 14.66 18.86
CA ILE A 88 9.96 15.32 20.18
C ILE A 88 11.41 15.29 20.63
N ALA A 89 12.15 14.23 20.29
CA ALA A 89 13.42 13.91 20.95
C ALA A 89 14.66 14.43 20.22
N LYS A 90 14.55 14.83 18.94
CA LYS A 90 15.71 15.08 18.06
C LYS A 90 15.68 16.41 17.31
N CYS A 91 14.83 17.36 17.70
CA CYS A 91 14.86 18.73 17.15
C CYS A 91 16.06 19.51 17.70
N GLY A 92 17.23 19.27 17.14
CA GLY A 92 18.41 20.12 17.29
C GLY A 92 18.84 20.66 15.93
N GLU A 93 19.18 21.94 15.86
CA GLU A 93 19.54 22.71 14.64
C GLU A 93 20.64 22.08 13.77
N ARG A 94 21.41 21.13 14.31
CA ARG A 94 22.59 20.53 13.66
C ARG A 94 22.33 19.30 12.80
N ASN A 95 21.22 18.59 13.00
CA ASN A 95 20.92 17.35 12.26
C ASN A 95 19.51 17.47 11.65
N PRO A 96 19.38 17.64 10.33
CA PRO A 96 18.07 17.66 9.69
C PRO A 96 17.36 16.32 9.94
N TRP A 97 16.24 16.41 10.67
CA TRP A 97 14.99 15.64 10.63
C TRP A 97 15.01 14.12 10.38
N ARG A 98 16.13 13.40 10.50
CA ARG A 98 16.18 11.96 10.21
C ARG A 98 15.49 11.13 11.32
N VAL A 99 14.19 10.97 11.19
CA VAL A 99 13.38 10.02 11.96
C VAL A 99 13.20 8.75 11.12
N THR A 100 14.27 7.95 11.05
CA THR A 100 14.20 6.61 10.48
C THR A 100 13.48 5.70 11.45
N PHE A 101 12.31 5.20 11.07
CA PHE A 101 11.70 4.07 11.74
C PHE A 101 11.31 3.03 10.71
N SER A 102 11.42 1.77 11.12
CA SER A 102 11.05 0.66 10.30
C SER A 102 9.97 -0.20 10.95
N GLU A 103 9.08 -0.75 10.13
CA GLU A 103 8.04 -1.68 10.57
C GLU A 103 7.85 -2.76 9.50
N TYR A 104 7.54 -3.98 9.94
CA TYR A 104 7.19 -5.06 9.03
C TYR A 104 5.81 -4.78 8.43
N LEU A 105 5.72 -4.80 7.11
CA LEU A 105 4.51 -4.54 6.35
C LEU A 105 4.46 -5.50 5.17
N SER A 106 3.39 -6.28 5.05
CA SER A 106 3.18 -7.12 3.87
C SER A 106 3.19 -6.30 2.58
N ILE A 107 3.76 -6.88 1.51
CA ILE A 107 3.79 -6.26 0.19
C ILE A 107 2.40 -5.88 -0.33
N ASP A 108 1.37 -6.64 0.00
CA ASP A 108 -0.01 -6.37 -0.41
C ASP A 108 -0.54 -5.06 0.20
N LEU A 109 -0.17 -4.80 1.46
CA LEU A 109 -0.53 -3.56 2.15
C LEU A 109 0.28 -2.38 1.60
N PHE A 110 1.55 -2.58 1.24
CA PHE A 110 2.36 -1.56 0.59
C PHE A 110 1.82 -1.19 -0.80
N ASN A 111 1.35 -2.18 -1.57
CA ASN A 111 0.77 -1.97 -2.89
C ASN A 111 -0.47 -1.05 -2.84
N ILE A 112 -1.28 -1.12 -1.77
CA ILE A 112 -2.42 -0.21 -1.59
C ILE A 112 -1.95 1.26 -1.46
N MET A 113 -0.88 1.50 -0.69
CA MET A 113 -0.29 2.83 -0.59
C MET A 113 0.25 3.30 -1.94
N GLN A 114 0.92 2.43 -2.70
CA GLN A 114 1.38 2.76 -4.05
C GLN A 114 0.21 3.10 -4.99
N GLN A 115 -0.92 2.40 -4.90
CA GLN A 115 -2.10 2.72 -5.70
C GLN A 115 -2.66 4.11 -5.41
N ILE A 116 -2.69 4.52 -4.14
CA ILE A 116 -3.10 5.89 -3.75
C ILE A 116 -2.12 6.93 -4.33
N ILE A 117 -0.82 6.62 -4.30
CA ILE A 117 0.23 7.50 -4.79
C ILE A 117 0.19 7.61 -6.32
N ALA A 118 -0.05 6.50 -7.03
CA ALA A 118 -0.09 6.45 -8.49
C ALA A 118 -1.21 7.30 -9.12
N ARG A 119 -2.25 7.67 -8.35
CA ARG A 119 -3.33 8.55 -8.83
C ARG A 119 -2.85 9.94 -9.25
N SER A 120 -1.70 10.39 -8.72
CA SER A 120 -1.08 11.66 -9.11
C SER A 120 0.41 11.66 -8.78
N SER A 121 1.22 11.95 -9.81
CA SER A 121 2.68 12.12 -9.70
C SER A 121 3.09 13.49 -9.15
N TYR A 122 2.15 14.42 -8.97
CA TYR A 122 2.49 15.76 -8.50
C TYR A 122 3.07 15.73 -7.08
N GLY A 123 4.29 16.26 -6.93
CA GLY A 123 4.99 16.31 -5.65
C GLY A 123 5.46 14.94 -5.13
N VAL A 124 5.55 13.92 -6.00
CA VAL A 124 6.04 12.57 -5.64
C VAL A 124 6.94 12.00 -6.73
N ILE A 125 8.07 11.41 -6.33
CA ILE A 125 8.96 10.64 -7.19
C ILE A 125 8.97 9.20 -6.67
N CYS A 126 8.74 8.22 -7.55
CA CYS A 126 8.83 6.81 -7.21
C CYS A 126 9.99 6.16 -7.98
N MET A 127 10.86 5.49 -7.24
CA MET A 127 12.01 4.75 -7.77
C MET A 127 11.85 3.29 -7.37
N SER A 128 11.92 2.38 -8.34
CA SER A 128 11.86 0.94 -8.07
C SER A 128 13.15 0.27 -8.52
N THR A 129 13.65 -0.62 -7.68
CA THR A 129 14.81 -1.48 -7.94
C THR A 129 14.44 -2.92 -7.59
N LYS A 130 15.27 -3.89 -7.98
CA LYS A 130 15.03 -5.31 -7.64
C LYS A 130 14.89 -5.60 -6.14
N LYS A 131 15.46 -4.75 -5.28
CA LYS A 131 15.54 -4.98 -3.82
C LYS A 131 14.71 -4.01 -2.98
N ARG A 132 14.44 -2.82 -3.52
CA ARG A 132 13.73 -1.77 -2.80
C ARG A 132 12.86 -0.91 -3.70
N ILE A 133 11.80 -0.38 -3.12
CA ILE A 133 10.94 0.63 -3.72
C ILE A 133 11.06 1.89 -2.84
N THR A 134 11.48 3.01 -3.42
CA THR A 134 11.61 4.29 -2.71
C THR A 134 10.63 5.30 -3.28
N ILE A 135 9.87 5.95 -2.41
CA ILE A 135 8.92 7.00 -2.73
C ILE A 135 9.38 8.26 -2.01
N VAL A 136 9.52 9.35 -2.75
CA VAL A 136 10.01 10.62 -2.23
C VAL A 136 8.98 11.70 -2.49
N PHE A 137 8.53 12.36 -1.43
CA PHE A 137 7.54 13.41 -1.47
C PHE A 137 8.22 14.76 -1.31
N SER A 138 7.92 15.69 -2.21
CA SER A 138 8.39 17.07 -2.19
C SER A 138 7.28 18.08 -1.86
N ASN A 139 6.10 17.60 -1.45
CA ASN A 139 4.94 18.42 -1.15
C ASN A 139 4.21 17.91 0.11
N ASP A 140 4.06 18.77 1.13
CA ASP A 140 3.41 18.45 2.40
C ASP A 140 1.94 18.05 2.24
N ALA A 141 1.19 18.76 1.38
CA ALA A 141 -0.21 18.48 1.12
C ALA A 141 -0.40 17.11 0.49
N ARG A 142 0.55 16.68 -0.35
CA ARG A 142 0.51 15.34 -0.95
C ARG A 142 0.70 14.25 0.10
N VAL A 143 1.69 14.38 0.99
CA VAL A 143 1.89 13.44 2.10
C VAL A 143 0.63 13.40 2.97
N ARG A 144 0.09 14.57 3.36
CA ARG A 144 -1.13 14.65 4.16
C ARG A 144 -2.30 13.92 3.50
N ASN A 145 -2.52 14.12 2.20
CA ASN A 145 -3.61 13.49 1.48
C ASN A 145 -3.46 11.96 1.48
N VAL A 146 -2.25 11.44 1.27
CA VAL A 146 -1.99 9.98 1.36
C VAL A 146 -2.33 9.45 2.76
N PHE A 147 -1.91 10.14 3.82
CA PHE A 147 -2.25 9.75 5.19
C PHE A 147 -3.76 9.81 5.47
N CYS A 148 -4.45 10.86 5.01
CA CYS A 148 -5.90 10.98 5.13
C CYS A 148 -6.63 9.83 4.42
N GLU A 149 -6.20 9.50 3.19
CA GLU A 149 -6.76 8.41 2.39
C GLU A 149 -6.44 7.04 2.97
N LEU A 150 -5.32 6.86 3.66
CA LEU A 150 -4.97 5.58 4.31
C LEU A 150 -5.68 5.37 5.65
N MET A 151 -5.98 6.45 6.38
CA MET A 151 -6.59 6.40 7.71
C MET A 151 -8.12 6.63 7.70
N ASP A 152 -8.69 7.00 6.55
CA ASP A 152 -10.09 7.43 6.40
C ASP A 152 -10.43 8.56 7.39
N CYS A 153 -9.51 9.52 7.52
CA CYS A 153 -9.66 10.61 8.47
C CYS A 153 -9.21 11.94 7.86
N LYS A 154 -9.84 13.03 8.30
CA LYS A 154 -9.43 14.38 7.90
C LYS A 154 -8.37 14.90 8.87
N ILE A 155 -7.12 14.92 8.43
CA ILE A 155 -6.04 15.60 9.15
C ILE A 155 -6.04 17.07 8.72
N LEU A 156 -6.23 17.98 9.66
CA LEU A 156 -6.20 19.41 9.38
C LEU A 156 -4.76 19.87 9.13
N LYS A 157 -4.56 20.83 8.20
CA LYS A 157 -3.22 21.38 7.89
C LYS A 157 -2.51 21.90 9.13
N LYS A 158 -3.24 22.47 10.09
CA LYS A 158 -2.70 23.01 11.36
C LYS A 158 -2.19 21.93 12.32
N ASP A 159 -2.62 20.69 12.15
CA ASP A 159 -2.31 19.56 13.03
C ASP A 159 -1.37 18.53 12.35
N PHE A 160 -1.26 18.59 11.02
CA PHE A 160 -0.41 17.70 10.25
C PHE A 160 1.07 18.01 10.48
N LEU A 161 1.80 17.06 11.09
CA LEU A 161 3.22 17.15 11.40
C LEU A 161 3.63 18.43 12.18
N LYS A 162 2.70 18.97 12.97
CA LYS A 162 2.87 20.14 13.83
C LYS A 162 2.61 19.77 15.28
N ARG A 163 3.46 20.22 16.19
CA ARG A 163 3.31 19.94 17.63
C ARG A 163 3.75 21.12 18.49
N LEU A 164 3.10 21.30 19.64
CA LEU A 164 3.57 22.17 20.71
C LEU A 164 4.71 21.49 21.50
N ALA A 165 5.89 22.09 21.51
CA ALA A 165 7.00 21.66 22.37
C ALA A 165 6.80 22.15 23.81
N LYS A 166 7.39 21.42 24.78
CA LYS A 166 7.46 21.88 26.17
C LYS A 166 8.29 23.17 26.20
N GLY A 167 7.63 24.32 26.34
CA GLY A 167 8.30 25.64 26.32
C GLY A 167 7.70 26.71 25.41
N LYS A 168 6.45 26.56 24.92
CA LYS A 168 5.72 27.51 24.03
C LYS A 168 6.21 27.56 22.57
N GLY A 169 7.26 26.84 22.18
CA GLY A 169 7.66 26.69 20.78
C GLY A 169 6.78 25.72 20.00
N LYS A 170 6.52 25.97 18.72
CA LYS A 170 5.91 25.00 17.78
C LYS A 170 7.02 24.31 17.00
N VAL A 171 6.95 22.99 16.94
CA VAL A 171 7.80 22.14 16.09
C VAL A 171 6.97 21.73 14.89
N GLU A 172 7.46 22.04 13.69
CA GLU A 172 6.79 21.75 12.42
C GLU A 172 7.78 21.06 11.47
N ALA A 173 7.40 19.92 10.92
CA ALA A 173 8.14 19.32 9.81
C ALA A 173 7.80 20.08 8.52
N VAL A 174 8.83 20.55 7.82
CA VAL A 174 8.69 21.22 6.52
C VAL A 174 9.02 20.20 5.44
N ILE A 175 8.07 19.99 4.52
CA ILE A 175 8.26 19.12 3.35
C ILE A 175 8.16 20.01 2.11
N ASN A 176 9.26 20.13 1.38
CA ASN A 176 9.36 20.90 0.14
C ASN A 176 10.39 20.25 -0.81
N THR A 177 10.78 20.96 -1.87
CA THR A 177 11.78 20.48 -2.83
C THR A 177 13.17 20.31 -2.23
N GLU A 178 13.52 21.08 -1.21
CA GLU A 178 14.83 21.07 -0.53
C GLU A 178 14.89 20.11 0.66
N LYS A 179 13.74 19.85 1.30
CA LYS A 179 13.56 19.00 2.48
C LYS A 179 12.48 17.99 2.18
N GLN A 180 12.89 16.80 1.74
CA GLN A 180 11.98 15.81 1.16
C GLN A 180 11.60 14.74 2.19
N PHE A 181 10.43 14.14 2.01
CA PHE A 181 9.97 13.03 2.85
C PHE A 181 10.07 11.71 2.06
N GLY A 182 10.93 10.80 2.51
CA GLY A 182 11.18 9.50 1.93
C GLY A 182 10.36 8.38 2.58
N THR A 183 9.93 7.43 1.78
CA THR A 183 9.35 6.15 2.19
C THR A 183 9.99 5.05 1.36
N THR A 184 10.75 4.16 1.98
CA THR A 184 11.43 3.05 1.31
C THR A 184 10.90 1.72 1.80
N TYR A 185 10.51 0.84 0.88
CA TYR A 185 10.12 -0.54 1.16
C TYR A 185 11.23 -1.50 0.72
N LEU A 186 11.67 -2.35 1.63
CA LEU A 186 12.67 -3.40 1.40
C LEU A 186 11.93 -4.71 1.11
N LEU A 187 12.04 -5.19 -0.14
CA LEU A 187 11.28 -6.35 -0.64
C LEU A 187 11.64 -7.66 0.09
N GLU A 188 12.92 -7.90 0.32
CA GLU A 188 13.41 -9.14 0.95
C GLU A 188 13.00 -9.27 2.43
N LYS A 189 12.81 -8.13 3.11
CA LYS A 189 12.52 -8.06 4.54
C LYS A 189 11.06 -7.73 4.85
N GLU A 190 10.29 -7.38 3.83
CA GLU A 190 8.96 -6.80 3.97
C GLU A 190 8.94 -5.65 5.00
N GLU A 191 9.92 -4.75 4.88
CA GLU A 191 10.16 -3.70 5.86
C GLU A 191 9.99 -2.33 5.21
N ILE A 192 9.11 -1.50 5.78
CA ILE A 192 8.94 -0.10 5.35
C ILE A 192 9.74 0.81 6.27
N THR A 193 10.48 1.73 5.67
CA THR A 193 11.29 2.73 6.34
C THR A 193 10.86 4.11 5.90
N PHE A 194 10.72 5.04 6.84
CA PHE A 194 10.44 6.44 6.54
C PHE A 194 11.61 7.31 6.90
N ASP A 195 11.96 8.25 6.03
CA ASP A 195 13.10 9.15 6.21
C ASP A 195 12.72 10.59 5.89
N PHE A 196 13.38 11.56 6.51
CA PHE A 196 13.36 12.94 6.02
C PHE A 196 14.77 13.28 5.57
N TYR A 197 14.86 13.82 4.36
CA TYR A 197 16.08 14.24 3.69
C TYR A 197 16.25 15.75 3.84
#